data_AF-A0AA37TN15-F1
#
_entry.id   AF-A0AA37TN15-F1
#
_cell.length_a   1.000
_cell.length_b   1.000
_cell.length_c   1.000
_cell.angle_alpha   90.00
_cell.angle_beta   90.00
_cell.angle_gamma   90.00
#
_symmetry.space_group_name_H-M   'P 1'
#
loop_
_entity.id
_entity.type
_entity.pdbx_description
1 polymer ?
#
loop_
_entity_poly.entity_id
_entity_poly.type
_entity_poly.pdbx_seq_one_letter_code
_entity_poly.pdbx_strand_id
1 'polypeptide(L)'
;MSSFLGKASSVIWIVAGLIVIVLSALHIKNSHSNIELSCRNSVLEANPDDGALHKYAMVANFSLQGRSARISYRYYSLTGQPLVTLSMRGKIKSANHGTGTYVLSLTDSDIQNYQNHTEQPLHALHLAEFSNRNINNNGAHSLTIQLVKALGKNQVLLHFLPSTNLCICSLSQT
;
A
#
# COMPACT_ATOMS: atom_id res chain seq x y z
N MET A 1 55.96 28.04 -3.89
CA MET A 1 54.53 28.39 -3.66
C MET A 1 53.56 27.44 -4.38
N SER A 2 53.93 26.17 -4.63
CA SER A 2 53.15 25.20 -5.42
C SER A 2 52.50 24.07 -4.61
N SER A 3 52.74 23.96 -3.29
CA SER A 3 52.23 22.86 -2.46
C SER A 3 50.85 23.09 -1.83
N PHE A 4 50.28 24.29 -1.96
CA PHE A 4 48.99 24.62 -1.35
C PHE A 4 47.78 24.27 -2.24
N LEU A 5 47.92 24.27 -3.57
CA LEU A 5 46.81 23.95 -4.47
C LEU A 5 46.40 22.46 -4.43
N GLY A 6 47.36 21.54 -4.23
CA GLY A 6 47.06 20.10 -4.18
C GLY A 6 46.24 19.67 -2.96
N LYS A 7 46.44 20.33 -1.81
CA LYS A 7 45.70 20.02 -0.57
C LYS A 7 44.24 20.47 -0.64
N ALA A 8 43.97 21.63 -1.26
CA ALA A 8 42.61 22.15 -1.39
C ALA A 8 41.71 21.23 -2.25
N SER A 9 42.26 20.66 -3.34
CA SER A 9 41.52 19.72 -4.18
C SER A 9 41.14 18.44 -3.43
N SER A 10 42.07 17.88 -2.64
CA SER A 10 41.82 16.64 -1.90
C SER A 10 40.77 16.78 -0.80
N VAL A 11 40.68 17.95 -0.15
CA VAL A 11 39.66 18.23 0.87
C VAL A 11 38.26 18.32 0.25
N ILE A 12 38.13 18.91 -0.94
CA ILE A 12 36.84 19.02 -1.64
C ILE A 12 36.26 17.64 -1.98
N TRP A 13 37.09 16.71 -2.48
CA TRP A 13 36.65 15.35 -2.78
C TRP A 13 36.23 14.55 -1.54
N ILE A 14 36.92 14.73 -0.41
CA ILE A 14 36.55 14.09 0.86
C ILE A 14 35.21 14.62 1.37
N VAL A 15 35.00 15.94 1.31
CA VAL A 15 33.74 16.56 1.73
C VAL A 15 32.59 16.13 0.81
N ALA A 16 32.80 16.10 -0.51
CA ALA A 16 31.79 15.62 -1.46
C ALA A 16 31.43 14.15 -1.22
N GLY A 17 32.42 13.28 -0.98
CA GLY A 17 32.20 11.88 -0.63
C GLY A 17 31.39 11.71 0.65
N LEU A 18 31.69 12.47 1.70
CA LEU A 18 30.94 12.48 2.95
C LEU A 18 29.48 12.94 2.75
N ILE A 19 29.26 13.98 1.94
CA ILE A 19 27.91 14.46 1.62
C ILE A 19 27.09 13.36 0.92
N VAL A 20 27.66 12.67 -0.07
CA VAL A 20 26.97 11.58 -0.77
C VAL A 20 26.63 10.43 0.18
N ILE A 21 27.53 10.06 1.10
CA ILE A 21 27.29 9.02 2.10
C ILE A 21 26.14 9.43 3.05
N VAL A 22 26.15 10.66 3.55
CA VAL A 22 25.12 11.17 4.46
C VAL A 22 23.75 11.21 3.77
N LEU A 23 23.70 11.71 2.53
CA LEU A 23 22.46 11.75 1.73
C LEU A 23 21.92 10.33 1.46
N SER A 24 22.81 9.39 1.13
CA SER A 24 22.44 7.99 0.90
C SER A 24 21.90 7.33 2.18
N ALA A 25 22.54 7.56 3.32
CA ALA A 25 22.12 7.02 4.62
C ALA A 25 20.77 7.58 5.07
N LEU A 26 20.54 8.89 4.90
CA LEU A 26 19.25 9.54 5.17
C LEU A 26 18.14 8.97 4.27
N HIS A 27 18.46 8.71 2.99
CA HIS A 27 17.50 8.17 2.03
C HIS A 27 17.12 6.70 2.34
N ILE A 28 18.05 5.90 2.88
CA ILE A 28 17.77 4.53 3.33
C ILE A 28 16.88 4.55 4.58
N LYS A 29 17.24 5.37 5.58
CA LYS A 29 16.53 5.42 6.87
C LYS A 29 15.07 5.87 6.73
N ASN A 30 14.79 6.82 5.85
CA ASN A 30 13.42 7.30 5.61
C ASN A 30 12.56 6.35 4.75
N SER A 31 13.15 5.29 4.20
CA SER A 31 12.47 4.44 3.23
C SER A 31 12.04 3.09 3.80
N HIS A 32 12.35 2.80 5.07
CA HIS A 32 12.01 1.52 5.69
C HIS A 32 10.79 1.69 6.58
N SER A 33 9.64 1.18 6.13
CA SER A 33 8.47 1.00 7.00
C SER A 33 8.27 -0.48 7.28
N ASN A 34 7.95 -0.84 8.52
CA ASN A 34 7.47 -2.17 8.91
C ASN A 34 6.09 -1.98 9.53
N ILE A 35 5.06 -2.08 8.70
CA ILE A 35 3.68 -1.84 9.09
C ILE A 35 2.82 -2.94 8.48
N GLU A 36 2.08 -3.61 9.35
CA GLU A 36 1.05 -4.57 8.96
C GLU A 36 -0.30 -4.05 9.46
N LEU A 37 -1.23 -3.86 8.53
CA LEU A 37 -2.57 -3.35 8.79
C LEU A 37 -3.60 -4.36 8.32
N SER A 38 -4.63 -4.58 9.13
CA SER A 38 -5.80 -5.38 8.75
C SER A 38 -7.07 -4.55 8.95
N CYS A 39 -7.69 -4.16 7.84
CA CYS A 39 -8.96 -3.44 7.82
C CYS A 39 -10.09 -4.42 7.54
N ARG A 40 -11.13 -4.42 8.37
CA ARG A 40 -12.33 -5.23 8.15
C ARG A 40 -13.47 -4.31 7.73
N ASN A 41 -14.15 -4.66 6.65
CA ASN A 41 -15.29 -3.92 6.14
C ASN A 41 -16.38 -4.87 5.64
N SER A 42 -17.57 -4.35 5.38
CA SER A 42 -18.62 -5.04 4.62
C SER A 42 -18.87 -4.30 3.32
N VAL A 43 -18.96 -5.05 2.23
CA VAL A 43 -19.35 -4.52 0.92
C VAL A 43 -20.82 -4.83 0.73
N LEU A 44 -21.59 -3.82 0.35
CA LEU A 44 -22.99 -3.95 -0.06
C LEU A 44 -23.07 -3.52 -1.51
N GLU A 45 -23.58 -4.38 -2.37
CA GLU A 45 -23.69 -4.14 -3.80
C GLU A 45 -25.02 -4.66 -4.32
N ALA A 46 -25.58 -3.99 -5.32
CA ALA A 46 -26.76 -4.48 -6.02
C ALA A 46 -26.30 -5.42 -7.14
N ASN A 47 -26.88 -6.61 -7.21
CA ASN A 47 -26.71 -7.49 -8.35
C ASN A 47 -27.40 -6.84 -9.57
N PRO A 48 -26.69 -6.60 -10.68
CA PRO A 48 -27.25 -5.96 -11.86
C PRO A 48 -28.35 -6.80 -12.53
N ASP A 49 -28.38 -8.11 -12.32
CA ASP A 49 -29.30 -9.01 -13.01
C ASP A 49 -30.69 -9.06 -12.36
N ASP A 50 -30.77 -9.01 -11.03
CA ASP A 50 -32.03 -9.12 -10.26
C ASP A 50 -32.33 -7.90 -9.37
N GLY A 51 -31.39 -6.96 -9.24
CA GLY A 51 -31.50 -5.78 -8.37
C GLY A 51 -31.40 -6.10 -6.87
N ALA A 52 -31.12 -7.34 -6.48
CA ALA A 52 -31.02 -7.74 -5.09
C ALA A 52 -29.73 -7.18 -4.45
N LEU A 53 -29.82 -6.79 -3.18
CA LEU A 53 -28.67 -6.28 -2.43
C LEU A 53 -27.90 -7.44 -1.81
N HIS A 54 -26.67 -7.64 -2.24
CA HIS A 54 -25.77 -8.67 -1.75
C HIS A 54 -24.73 -8.07 -0.83
N LYS A 55 -24.50 -8.74 0.29
CA LYS A 55 -23.58 -8.29 1.34
C LYS A 55 -22.44 -9.30 1.49
N TYR A 56 -21.22 -8.79 1.42
CA TYR A 56 -20.00 -9.57 1.58
C TYR A 56 -19.17 -9.03 2.72
N ALA A 57 -18.48 -9.93 3.43
CA ALA A 57 -17.44 -9.53 4.36
C ALA A 57 -16.11 -9.35 3.59
N MET A 58 -15.39 -8.28 3.89
CA MET A 58 -14.11 -7.97 3.25
C MET A 58 -13.02 -7.74 4.30
N VAL A 59 -11.87 -8.36 4.10
CA VAL A 59 -10.66 -8.10 4.89
C VAL A 59 -9.56 -7.62 3.96
N ALA A 60 -9.12 -6.37 4.15
CA ALA A 60 -8.00 -5.78 3.42
C ALA A 60 -6.76 -5.78 4.32
N ASN A 61 -5.71 -6.49 3.91
CA ASN A 61 -4.44 -6.52 4.62
C ASN A 61 -3.40 -5.71 3.84
N PHE A 62 -2.65 -4.85 4.52
CA PHE A 62 -1.60 -4.03 3.95
C PHE A 62 -0.30 -4.35 4.68
N SER A 63 0.68 -4.85 3.92
CA SER A 63 2.00 -5.21 4.39
C SER A 63 3.00 -4.27 3.74
N LEU A 64 3.58 -3.39 4.56
CA LEU A 64 4.61 -2.44 4.16
C LEU A 64 5.89 -2.85 4.90
N GLN A 65 6.86 -3.42 4.19
CA GLN A 65 8.09 -3.96 4.77
C GLN A 65 9.32 -3.48 4.00
N GLY A 66 10.20 -2.74 4.67
CA GLY A 66 11.31 -2.06 4.01
C GLY A 66 10.80 -1.16 2.89
N ARG A 67 11.12 -1.51 1.63
CA ARG A 67 10.66 -0.82 0.41
C ARG A 67 9.54 -1.54 -0.32
N SER A 68 9.11 -2.69 0.16
CA SER A 68 8.08 -3.53 -0.47
C SER A 68 6.70 -3.19 0.06
N ALA A 69 5.71 -3.22 -0.82
CA ALA A 69 4.31 -3.08 -0.48
C ALA A 69 3.51 -4.26 -1.01
N ARG A 70 2.65 -4.84 -0.19
CA ARG A 70 1.68 -5.86 -0.59
C ARG A 70 0.31 -5.52 0.00
N ILE A 71 -0.72 -5.69 -0.81
CA ILE A 71 -2.12 -5.53 -0.40
C ILE A 71 -2.86 -6.81 -0.75
N SER A 72 -3.72 -7.28 0.15
CA SER A 72 -4.59 -8.43 -0.08
C SER A 72 -6.00 -8.12 0.39
N TYR A 73 -6.93 -8.05 -0.57
CA TYR A 73 -8.36 -7.96 -0.31
C TYR A 73 -8.95 -9.35 -0.40
N ARG A 74 -9.49 -9.84 0.71
CA ARG A 74 -10.15 -11.15 0.79
C ARG A 74 -11.64 -10.95 1.03
N TYR A 75 -12.45 -11.53 0.17
CA TYR A 75 -13.91 -11.45 0.21
C TYR A 75 -14.49 -12.78 0.66
N TYR A 76 -15.50 -12.69 1.50
CA TYR A 76 -16.19 -13.84 2.07
C TYR A 76 -17.70 -13.67 1.95
N SER A 77 -18.40 -14.79 1.80
CA SER A 77 -19.84 -14.84 2.02
C SER A 77 -20.17 -14.49 3.48
N LEU A 78 -21.44 -14.22 3.76
CA LEU A 78 -21.92 -14.02 5.15
C LEU A 78 -21.73 -15.26 6.03
N THR A 79 -21.66 -16.45 5.43
CA THR A 79 -21.36 -17.71 6.13
C THR A 79 -19.86 -17.94 6.32
N GLY A 80 -19.01 -17.01 5.88
CA GLY A 80 -17.55 -17.06 6.05
C GLY A 80 -16.80 -17.86 4.98
N GLN A 81 -17.47 -18.29 3.91
CA GLN A 81 -16.81 -18.98 2.80
C GLN A 81 -15.96 -18.00 1.98
N PRO A 82 -14.70 -18.32 1.66
CA PRO A 82 -13.88 -17.47 0.80
C PRO A 82 -14.45 -17.47 -0.62
N LEU A 83 -14.60 -16.28 -1.20
CA LEU A 83 -15.13 -16.10 -2.56
C LEU A 83 -14.01 -15.71 -3.52
N VAL A 84 -13.33 -14.61 -3.20
CA VAL A 84 -12.32 -13.98 -4.07
C VAL A 84 -11.19 -13.43 -3.22
N THR A 85 -9.96 -13.53 -3.72
CA THR A 85 -8.82 -12.79 -3.19
C THR A 85 -8.17 -11.97 -4.30
N LEU A 86 -8.10 -10.66 -4.11
CA LEU A 86 -7.29 -9.76 -4.94
C LEU A 86 -5.99 -9.45 -4.21
N SER A 87 -4.87 -9.78 -4.83
CA SER A 87 -3.53 -9.48 -4.32
C SER A 87 -2.84 -8.45 -5.21
N MET A 88 -2.29 -7.39 -4.62
CA MET A 88 -1.46 -6.42 -5.32
C MET A 88 -0.08 -6.33 -4.67
N ARG A 89 0.96 -6.14 -5.49
CA ARG A 89 2.35 -6.06 -5.05
C ARG A 89 3.09 -4.91 -5.71
N GLY A 90 4.06 -4.36 -5.01
CA GLY A 90 4.93 -3.32 -5.54
C GLY A 90 5.84 -2.73 -4.48
N LYS A 91 6.01 -1.41 -4.52
CA LYS A 91 6.99 -0.69 -3.70
C LYS A 91 6.37 0.49 -2.97
N ILE A 92 7.00 0.86 -1.86
CA ILE A 92 6.78 2.13 -1.18
C ILE A 92 7.62 3.18 -1.89
N LYS A 93 6.97 4.16 -2.52
CA LYS A 93 7.62 5.29 -3.19
C LYS A 93 8.10 6.33 -2.19
N SER A 94 7.32 6.58 -1.15
CA SER A 94 7.70 7.45 -0.05
C SER A 94 6.99 7.04 1.24
N ALA A 95 7.68 7.25 2.36
CA ALA A 95 7.14 7.12 3.69
C ALA A 95 7.47 8.40 4.47
N ASN A 96 6.45 9.15 4.86
CA ASN A 96 6.59 10.29 5.76
C ASN A 96 6.09 9.86 7.14
N HIS A 97 7.03 9.50 8.01
CA HIS A 97 6.72 9.08 9.37
C HIS A 97 6.15 10.21 10.22
N GLY A 98 6.46 11.48 9.93
CA GLY A 98 5.92 12.63 10.66
C GLY A 98 4.43 12.85 10.42
N THR A 99 3.95 12.58 9.20
CA THR A 99 2.53 12.70 8.83
C THR A 99 1.82 11.34 8.73
N GLY A 100 2.51 10.24 9.04
CA GLY A 100 2.01 8.88 8.90
C GLY A 100 1.52 8.56 7.47
N THR A 101 2.16 9.12 6.45
CA THR A 101 1.72 9.03 5.05
C THR A 101 2.65 8.11 4.25
N TYR A 102 2.07 7.11 3.59
CA TYR A 102 2.77 6.13 2.76
C TYR A 102 2.23 6.19 1.33
N VAL A 103 3.10 6.48 0.37
CA VAL A 103 2.75 6.47 -1.06
C VAL A 103 3.28 5.17 -1.65
N LEU A 104 2.38 4.39 -2.21
CA LEU A 104 2.63 3.07 -2.79
C LEU A 104 2.55 3.14 -4.31
N SER A 105 3.36 2.32 -4.96
CA SER A 105 3.33 2.08 -6.40
C SER A 105 3.27 0.57 -6.60
N LEU A 106 2.06 0.08 -6.86
CA LEU A 106 1.75 -1.32 -7.08
C LEU A 106 1.90 -1.61 -8.56
N THR A 107 2.70 -2.60 -8.91
CA THR A 107 3.07 -2.92 -10.30
C THR A 107 2.55 -4.27 -10.75
N ASP A 108 1.91 -5.00 -9.85
CA ASP A 108 1.40 -6.34 -10.08
C ASP A 108 0.08 -6.53 -9.32
N SER A 109 -0.85 -7.23 -9.95
CA SER A 109 -2.21 -7.46 -9.45
C SER A 109 -2.70 -8.81 -9.96
N ASP A 110 -3.17 -9.65 -9.04
CA ASP A 110 -3.63 -11.01 -9.29
C ASP A 110 -4.93 -11.27 -8.56
N ILE A 111 -5.87 -11.93 -9.24
CA ILE A 111 -7.18 -12.28 -8.70
C ILE A 111 -7.34 -13.80 -8.66
N GLN A 112 -7.57 -14.32 -7.46
CA GLN A 112 -7.84 -15.73 -7.22
C GLN A 112 -9.31 -15.90 -6.87
N ASN A 113 -10.02 -16.66 -7.70
CA ASN A 113 -11.41 -17.06 -7.45
C ASN A 113 -11.43 -18.45 -6.80
N TYR A 114 -12.22 -18.60 -5.74
CA TYR A 114 -12.35 -19.86 -4.99
C TYR A 114 -13.63 -20.63 -5.34
N GLN A 115 -14.58 -19.98 -6.01
CA GLN A 115 -15.80 -20.59 -6.51
C GLN A 115 -15.89 -20.39 -8.03
N ASN A 116 -16.26 -21.46 -8.74
CA ASN A 116 -16.15 -21.44 -10.20
C ASN A 116 -17.22 -20.58 -10.88
N HIS A 117 -18.45 -20.45 -10.37
CA HIS A 117 -19.52 -19.74 -11.11
C HIS A 117 -20.65 -19.13 -10.26
N THR A 118 -20.53 -19.11 -8.94
CA THR A 118 -21.52 -18.51 -8.05
C THR A 118 -20.99 -17.18 -7.54
N GLU A 119 -21.53 -16.10 -8.12
CA GLU A 119 -21.62 -14.78 -7.50
C GLU A 119 -20.30 -14.22 -6.93
N GLN A 120 -19.54 -13.57 -7.81
CA GLN A 120 -18.33 -12.86 -7.42
C GLN A 120 -18.67 -11.43 -6.99
N PRO A 121 -18.08 -10.93 -5.89
CA PRO A 121 -18.28 -9.54 -5.49
C PRO A 121 -17.84 -8.58 -6.61
N LEU A 122 -18.76 -7.79 -7.13
CA LEU A 122 -18.52 -6.79 -8.18
C LEU A 122 -17.46 -5.78 -7.76
N HIS A 123 -17.44 -5.40 -6.49
CA HIS A 123 -16.39 -4.56 -5.95
C HIS A 123 -14.99 -5.16 -6.16
N ALA A 124 -14.83 -6.48 -6.01
CA ALA A 124 -13.54 -7.15 -6.21
C ALA A 124 -13.11 -7.09 -7.69
N LEU A 125 -14.04 -7.37 -8.60
CA LEU A 125 -13.82 -7.31 -10.04
C LEU A 125 -13.47 -5.89 -10.49
N HIS A 126 -14.26 -4.90 -10.07
CA HIS A 126 -14.02 -3.51 -10.40
C HIS A 126 -12.64 -3.02 -9.92
N LEU A 127 -12.25 -3.37 -8.68
CA LEU A 127 -10.93 -3.01 -8.15
C LEU A 127 -9.79 -3.70 -8.90
N ALA A 128 -9.96 -4.97 -9.26
CA ALA A 128 -8.98 -5.72 -10.06
C ALA A 128 -8.80 -5.09 -11.44
N GLU A 129 -9.90 -4.77 -12.15
CA GLU A 129 -9.82 -4.11 -13.44
C GLU A 129 -9.24 -2.70 -13.35
N PHE A 130 -9.66 -1.90 -12.37
CA PHE A 130 -9.16 -0.54 -12.19
C PHE A 130 -7.65 -0.53 -11.90
N SER A 131 -7.18 -1.45 -11.05
CA SER A 131 -5.76 -1.60 -10.79
C SER A 131 -4.98 -2.06 -12.01
N ASN A 132 -5.47 -3.08 -12.72
CA ASN A 132 -4.85 -3.59 -13.95
C ASN A 132 -4.77 -2.54 -15.05
N ARG A 133 -5.83 -1.76 -15.27
CA ARG A 133 -5.81 -0.64 -16.24
C ARG A 133 -4.71 0.36 -15.90
N ASN A 134 -4.58 0.76 -14.63
CA ASN A 134 -3.53 1.70 -14.22
C ASN A 134 -2.13 1.10 -14.37
N ILE A 135 -1.94 -0.17 -14.01
CA ILE A 135 -0.66 -0.87 -14.17
C ILE A 135 -0.27 -0.95 -15.65
N ASN A 136 -1.19 -1.35 -16.52
CA ASN A 136 -0.93 -1.51 -17.95
C ASN A 136 -0.65 -0.17 -18.65
N ASN A 137 -1.39 0.88 -18.29
CA ASN A 137 -1.27 2.19 -18.96
C ASN A 137 -0.15 3.07 -18.39
N ASN A 138 0.05 3.03 -17.07
CA ASN A 138 0.95 3.95 -16.36
C ASN A 138 2.14 3.25 -15.70
N GLY A 139 2.26 1.93 -15.85
CA GLY A 139 3.28 1.09 -15.21
C GLY A 139 3.03 0.80 -13.73
N ALA A 140 2.06 1.48 -13.10
CA ALA A 140 1.70 1.24 -11.71
C ALA A 140 0.29 1.75 -11.34
N HIS A 141 -0.33 1.07 -10.38
CA HIS A 141 -1.44 1.59 -9.61
C HIS A 141 -0.90 2.28 -8.35
N SER A 142 -1.11 3.60 -8.26
CA SER A 142 -0.69 4.41 -7.11
C SER A 142 -1.76 4.42 -6.02
N LEU A 143 -1.36 4.19 -4.78
CA LEU A 143 -2.22 4.26 -3.61
C LEU A 143 -1.51 5.03 -2.50
N THR A 144 -2.18 5.97 -1.85
CA THR A 144 -1.66 6.63 -0.65
C THR A 144 -2.46 6.21 0.57
N ILE A 145 -1.76 5.82 1.62
CA ILE A 145 -2.31 5.49 2.93
C ILE A 145 -1.86 6.58 3.90
N GLN A 146 -2.81 7.26 4.55
CA GLN A 146 -2.53 8.27 5.55
C GLN A 146 -3.12 7.86 6.89
N LEU A 147 -2.28 7.79 7.92
CA LEU A 147 -2.73 7.64 9.30
C LEU A 147 -3.32 8.96 9.79
N VAL A 148 -4.63 8.98 10.02
CA VAL A 148 -5.37 10.15 10.47
C VAL A 148 -5.30 10.28 11.99
N LYS A 149 -5.61 9.18 12.69
CA LYS A 149 -5.68 9.18 14.16
C LYS A 149 -5.53 7.77 14.73
N ALA A 150 -4.82 7.63 15.85
CA ALA A 150 -4.88 6.43 16.66
C ALA A 150 -6.16 6.43 17.53
N LEU A 151 -6.92 5.34 17.47
CA LEU A 151 -8.20 5.18 18.19
C LEU A 151 -8.06 4.32 19.46
N GLY A 152 -6.95 3.61 19.59
CA GLY A 152 -6.63 2.76 20.74
C GLY A 152 -5.25 2.13 20.58
N LYS A 153 -4.94 1.13 21.41
CA LYS A 153 -3.60 0.51 21.44
C LYS A 153 -3.16 -0.02 20.08
N ASN A 154 -4.07 -0.71 19.37
CA ASN A 154 -3.79 -1.37 18.09
C ASN A 154 -4.81 -0.97 17.01
N GLN A 155 -5.50 0.17 17.13
CA GLN A 155 -6.51 0.61 16.16
C GLN A 155 -6.19 1.99 15.64
N VAL A 156 -6.23 2.13 14.32
CA VAL A 156 -5.93 3.38 13.62
C VAL A 156 -7.02 3.70 12.61
N LEU A 157 -7.37 4.98 12.51
CA LEU A 157 -8.17 5.52 11.42
C LEU A 157 -7.23 5.88 10.27
N LEU A 158 -7.45 5.28 9.11
CA LEU A 158 -6.70 5.52 7.89
C LEU A 158 -7.55 6.22 6.84
N HIS A 159 -6.91 7.04 6.03
CA HIS A 159 -7.46 7.67 4.84
C HIS A 159 -6.73 7.15 3.60
N PHE A 160 -7.47 6.70 2.60
CA PHE A 160 -6.94 6.10 1.38
C PHE A 160 -7.21 6.98 0.16
N LEU A 161 -6.16 7.41 -0.54
CA LEU A 161 -6.26 8.16 -1.80
C LEU A 161 -5.84 7.28 -2.99
N PRO A 162 -6.54 7.35 -4.14
CA PRO A 162 -7.53 8.37 -4.49
C PRO A 162 -8.99 8.07 -4.05
N SER A 163 -9.26 6.92 -3.45
CA SER A 163 -10.64 6.49 -3.12
C SER A 163 -11.40 7.36 -2.12
N THR A 164 -10.71 8.26 -1.43
CA THR A 164 -11.17 9.08 -0.30
C THR A 164 -11.87 8.28 0.83
N ASN A 165 -11.60 6.98 0.91
CA ASN A 165 -12.18 6.11 1.91
C ASN A 165 -11.51 6.32 3.28
N LEU A 166 -12.32 6.32 4.34
CA LEU A 166 -11.87 6.27 5.72
C LEU A 166 -12.14 4.87 6.29
N CYS A 167 -11.12 4.22 6.84
CA CYS A 167 -11.27 2.89 7.43
C CYS A 167 -10.58 2.79 8.79
N ILE A 168 -11.21 2.07 9.71
CA ILE A 168 -10.57 1.66 10.96
C ILE A 168 -9.88 0.33 10.69
N CYS A 169 -8.60 0.27 11.03
CA CYS A 169 -7.77 -0.90 10.81
C CYS A 169 -7.04 -1.27 12.09
N SER A 170 -6.84 -2.56 12.30
CA SER A 170 -5.95 -3.04 13.36
C SER A 170 -4.51 -2.99 12.88
N LEU A 171 -3.64 -2.36 13.67
CA LEU A 171 -2.20 -2.44 13.50
C LEU A 171 -1.71 -3.72 14.18
N SER A 172 -1.16 -4.65 13.40
CA SER A 172 -0.42 -5.78 13.96
C SER A 172 1.05 -5.38 14.05
N GLN A 173 1.57 -5.34 15.27
CA GLN A 173 3.01 -5.20 15.49
C GLN A 173 3.67 -6.55 15.21
N THR A 174 4.60 -6.59 14.25
CA THR A 174 5.66 -7.61 14.19
C THR A 174 6.82 -7.15 15.04
#